data_AF-A0A371DZS6-F1
#
_entry.id   AF-A0A371DZS6-F1
#
_cell.length_a   1.000
_cell.length_b   1.000
_cell.length_c   1.000
_cell.angle_alpha   90.00
_cell.angle_beta   90.00
_cell.angle_gamma   90.00
#
_symmetry.space_group_name_H-M   'P 1'
#
loop_
_entity.id
_entity.type
_entity.pdbx_description
1 polymer ?
#
loop_
_entity_poly.entity_id
_entity_poly.type
_entity_poly.pdbx_seq_one_letter_code
_entity_poly.pdbx_strand_id
1 'polypeptide(L)'
;MDTLLKTPNRLEFLYPLHGYSEKLSNSGSPRVQNHELRFGSKKPLVRWGKCGNLRASSSALLELVPEFKKENLDFELPLYDSSKGAVVDLAVVGGGPAGLAVAQQVSEAGLSVCAVDPNPRLIWPNNYGVWVDEFEAMDLLDCLDTTWSGAVVFVDDKTKKHLDRPYGRVNRKLLKSKMLQKCISNGVKFHQAKVIKVIHEDAKSLLICNDGVTVQATVVLDATGFSRCLVQYDKPYNPGYQVAYGILAEVEEHPFDVDKMLFMDWRDSHLDSDMELKQRNRRIPTFLYAMPFSSTKIFLEETSLVARPGLRIDDIQERMVARLKHLGIRVKSIEEDEHCVIPMGGPLPVLPQRVVGIGGTAGMVHPSTGYMVARTLAAAPIVANSIVQCLGSERSGAEMSAQVWKDLWPIERRRQREFFCFGMDILLKLDLPGTRRFFDAFFDLEPHYWHGFLSSRLFLPELIFFGLSLFSYASNTSRIEIMAKGTLPLVNMINNLMTHNLTSLNARHYTVNSRAWILDSPRWVYYW
;
A
#
# COMPACT_ATOMS: atom_id res chain seq x y z
N MET A 1 0.35 -17.61 49.89
CA MET A 1 1.21 -16.77 50.74
C MET A 1 2.16 -16.01 49.83
N ASP A 2 1.72 -15.03 49.05
CA ASP A 2 1.06 -13.74 49.40
C ASP A 2 2.03 -12.70 49.97
N THR A 3 2.50 -11.81 49.09
CA THR A 3 2.31 -10.34 49.16
C THR A 3 3.08 -9.72 47.98
N LEU A 4 2.42 -9.28 46.90
CA LEU A 4 1.72 -7.99 46.74
C LEU A 4 2.57 -6.76 47.10
N LEU A 5 3.24 -6.20 46.08
CA LEU A 5 3.53 -4.77 46.00
C LEU A 5 3.01 -4.24 44.66
N LYS A 6 2.00 -3.38 44.73
CA LYS A 6 1.47 -2.60 43.60
C LYS A 6 2.16 -1.24 43.58
N THR A 7 2.56 -0.77 42.39
CA THR A 7 2.72 0.67 42.12
C THR A 7 2.00 1.03 40.81
N PRO A 8 1.32 2.19 40.72
CA PRO A 8 0.44 2.50 39.60
C PRO A 8 1.09 3.42 38.57
N ASN A 9 1.02 3.07 37.28
CA ASN A 9 1.28 4.00 36.19
C ASN A 9 -0.02 4.28 35.41
N ARG A 10 -0.77 5.29 35.89
CA ARG A 10 -1.64 6.10 35.02
C ARG A 10 -0.84 7.32 34.57
N LEU A 11 -0.65 7.46 33.27
CA LEU A 11 -0.24 8.72 32.65
C LEU A 11 -1.25 9.05 31.54
N GLU A 12 -2.27 9.81 31.94
CA GLU A 12 -3.15 10.52 31.02
C GLU A 12 -2.34 11.68 30.41
N PHE A 13 -2.18 11.74 29.09
CA PHE A 13 -1.54 12.87 28.41
C PHE A 13 -2.58 13.79 27.78
N LEU A 14 -2.60 15.03 28.27
CA LEU A 14 -3.54 16.09 27.89
C LEU A 14 -3.16 16.75 26.56
N TYR A 15 -4.18 17.20 25.82
CA TYR A 15 -4.04 18.01 24.61
C TYR A 15 -3.48 19.42 24.93
N PRO A 16 -2.59 19.99 24.10
CA PRO A 16 -2.17 21.39 24.25
C PRO A 16 -3.19 22.36 23.64
N LEU A 17 -3.84 23.17 24.49
CA LEU A 17 -4.49 24.41 24.05
C LEU A 17 -3.42 25.48 23.78
N HIS A 18 -3.50 26.17 22.64
CA HIS A 18 -2.63 27.32 22.35
C HIS A 18 -3.08 28.56 23.14
N GLY A 19 -2.20 29.06 24.00
CA GLY A 19 -2.38 30.33 24.72
C GLY A 19 -1.89 31.53 23.90
N TYR A 20 -2.66 32.60 23.92
CA TYR A 20 -2.27 33.92 23.39
C TYR A 20 -1.12 34.55 24.20
N SER A 21 -0.31 35.38 23.54
CA SER A 21 0.72 36.20 24.19
C SER A 21 0.22 37.64 24.39
N GLU A 22 0.30 38.15 25.61
CA GLU A 22 -0.03 39.54 25.95
C GLU A 22 1.16 40.49 25.75
N LYS A 23 0.87 41.76 25.43
CA LYS A 23 1.68 42.92 25.84
C LYS A 23 0.76 44.07 26.26
N LEU A 24 1.07 44.66 27.42
CA LEU A 24 0.43 45.86 28.00
C LEU A 24 0.67 47.09 27.07
N SER A 25 -0.11 48.18 27.06
CA SER A 25 -0.51 48.99 28.23
C SER A 25 -1.48 50.17 27.93
N ASN A 26 -2.41 50.41 28.87
CA ASN A 26 -3.00 51.68 29.35
C ASN A 26 -3.84 52.68 28.50
N SER A 27 -4.97 53.06 29.15
CA SER A 27 -5.66 54.37 29.22
C SER A 27 -6.71 54.77 28.16
N GLY A 28 -7.86 55.35 28.58
CA GLY A 28 -8.27 56.58 27.87
C GLY A 28 -9.68 57.19 27.89
N SER A 29 -10.81 56.50 28.05
CA SER A 29 -12.19 57.12 28.12
C SER A 29 -12.75 57.76 26.79
N PRO A 30 -13.98 58.34 26.69
CA PRO A 30 -15.09 57.67 25.97
C PRO A 30 -16.01 58.55 25.06
N ARG A 31 -17.19 58.00 24.65
CA ARG A 31 -18.32 58.56 23.85
C ARG A 31 -18.16 58.39 22.31
N VAL A 32 -19.19 58.32 21.45
CA VAL A 32 -20.63 58.70 21.49
C VAL A 32 -21.55 57.59 20.89
N GLN A 33 -22.86 57.69 21.17
CA GLN A 33 -23.99 56.86 20.73
C GLN A 33 -24.18 56.72 19.21
N ASN A 34 -24.84 55.63 18.77
CA ASN A 34 -26.18 55.76 18.18
C ASN A 34 -26.98 54.44 18.10
N HIS A 35 -28.29 54.62 18.28
CA HIS A 35 -29.45 53.76 18.07
C HIS A 35 -29.43 52.99 16.73
N GLU A 36 -30.12 51.85 16.53
CA GLU A 36 -30.95 51.02 17.42
C GLU A 36 -30.91 49.53 16.95
N LEU A 37 -31.84 48.58 17.19
CA LEU A 37 -33.25 48.53 17.65
C LEU A 37 -33.48 47.20 18.41
N ARG A 38 -34.58 47.06 19.15
CA ARG A 38 -35.05 45.77 19.72
C ARG A 38 -36.53 45.55 19.44
N PHE A 39 -36.88 44.39 18.89
CA PHE A 39 -38.18 43.76 19.12
C PHE A 39 -37.97 42.40 19.78
N GLY A 40 -38.70 42.15 20.86
CA GLY A 40 -38.67 40.88 21.58
C GLY A 40 -40.04 40.22 21.59
N SER A 41 -40.06 38.89 21.65
CA SER A 41 -41.23 38.11 22.07
C SER A 41 -40.77 36.81 22.72
N LYS A 42 -41.55 36.31 23.69
CA LYS A 42 -41.11 35.32 24.68
C LYS A 42 -41.69 33.91 24.40
N LYS A 43 -41.02 32.92 25.02
CA LYS A 43 -41.47 31.55 25.38
C LYS A 43 -41.28 30.45 24.32
N PRO A 44 -41.24 29.15 24.71
CA PRO A 44 -41.02 28.60 26.06
C PRO A 44 -39.81 27.64 26.17
N LEU A 45 -39.40 27.35 27.41
CA LEU A 45 -38.42 26.34 27.76
C LEU A 45 -39.04 24.93 27.65
N VAL A 46 -38.53 24.06 26.78
CA VAL A 46 -38.93 22.64 26.74
C VAL A 46 -37.85 21.80 27.41
N ARG A 47 -38.20 21.18 28.54
CA ARG A 47 -37.39 20.10 29.16
C ARG A 47 -37.50 18.85 28.28
N TRP A 48 -36.45 18.49 27.55
CA TRP A 48 -36.32 17.13 27.03
C TRP A 48 -35.70 16.24 28.10
N GLY A 49 -36.40 15.17 28.48
CA GLY A 49 -35.88 14.17 29.41
C GLY A 49 -34.68 13.43 28.82
N LYS A 50 -33.72 13.07 29.68
CA LYS A 50 -32.62 12.16 29.33
C LYS A 50 -33.17 10.77 29.03
N CYS A 51 -33.48 10.47 27.77
CA CYS A 51 -33.52 9.09 27.31
C CYS A 51 -32.08 8.63 27.07
N GLY A 52 -31.53 7.87 28.01
CA GLY A 52 -30.19 7.31 27.91
C GLY A 52 -30.18 6.14 26.93
N ASN A 53 -29.96 6.42 25.64
CA ASN A 53 -29.61 5.37 24.68
C ASN A 53 -28.22 4.83 25.02
N LEU A 54 -28.21 3.77 25.83
CA LEU A 54 -27.08 2.86 25.97
C LEU A 54 -26.74 2.29 24.58
N ARG A 55 -25.67 2.81 23.96
CA ARG A 55 -25.00 2.12 22.85
C ARG A 55 -24.28 0.88 23.39
N ALA A 56 -25.05 -0.16 23.67
CA ALA A 56 -24.53 -1.49 23.95
C ALA A 56 -24.38 -2.23 22.61
N SER A 57 -23.17 -2.19 22.06
CA SER A 57 -22.75 -2.99 20.91
C SER A 57 -21.22 -2.98 20.81
N SER A 58 -20.53 -3.46 21.85
CA SER A 58 -19.26 -4.12 21.59
C SER A 58 -19.58 -5.41 20.85
N SER A 59 -19.14 -5.54 19.60
CA SER A 59 -19.28 -6.78 18.87
C SER A 59 -18.23 -7.75 19.39
N ALA A 60 -18.63 -8.98 19.72
CA ALA A 60 -17.72 -9.98 20.29
C ALA A 60 -16.45 -10.20 19.45
N LEU A 61 -16.54 -10.01 18.12
CA LEU A 61 -15.39 -10.02 17.21
C LEU A 61 -14.28 -9.01 17.61
N LEU A 62 -14.66 -7.78 17.97
CA LEU A 62 -13.72 -6.71 18.33
C LEU A 62 -13.22 -6.81 19.78
N GLU A 63 -13.80 -7.73 20.57
CA GLU A 63 -13.31 -8.08 21.91
C GLU A 63 -12.30 -9.25 21.88
N LEU A 64 -12.24 -10.00 20.77
CA LEU A 64 -11.23 -11.05 20.57
C LEU A 64 -9.85 -10.42 20.35
N VAL A 65 -8.89 -10.79 21.18
CA VAL A 65 -7.49 -10.41 21.03
C VAL A 65 -6.80 -11.43 20.11
N PRO A 66 -6.16 -11.02 19.00
CA PRO A 66 -5.39 -11.92 18.16
C PRO A 66 -4.28 -12.62 18.94
N GLU A 67 -4.10 -13.93 18.70
CA GLU A 67 -3.04 -14.70 19.34
C GLU A 67 -1.64 -14.42 18.74
N PHE A 68 -1.58 -13.71 17.62
CA PHE A 68 -0.37 -13.46 16.85
C PHE A 68 0.78 -12.87 17.67
N LYS A 69 1.92 -13.55 17.63
CA LYS A 69 3.20 -13.06 18.14
C LYS A 69 4.12 -12.81 16.96
N LYS A 70 4.83 -11.68 16.99
CA LYS A 70 5.90 -11.33 16.06
C LYS A 70 6.98 -12.42 16.05
N GLU A 71 6.93 -13.31 15.08
CA GLU A 71 7.88 -14.42 14.92
C GLU A 71 9.15 -13.95 14.21
N ASN A 72 10.31 -14.37 14.72
CA ASN A 72 11.59 -14.21 14.05
C ASN A 72 12.00 -15.54 13.40
N LEU A 73 12.62 -15.46 12.23
CA LEU A 73 13.29 -16.59 11.61
C LEU A 73 14.59 -16.92 12.36
N ASP A 74 14.82 -18.22 12.55
CA ASP A 74 16.00 -18.75 13.21
C ASP A 74 17.17 -18.86 12.22
N PHE A 75 17.79 -17.71 11.94
CA PHE A 75 19.00 -17.60 11.13
C PHE A 75 20.08 -16.80 11.87
N GLU A 76 21.31 -17.32 11.84
CA GLU A 76 22.50 -16.54 12.14
C GLU A 76 22.83 -15.66 10.92
N LEU A 77 22.71 -14.35 11.08
CA LEU A 77 22.94 -13.39 10.00
C LEU A 77 24.41 -12.93 9.99
N PRO A 78 25.14 -13.02 8.86
CA PRO A 78 26.47 -12.46 8.74
C PRO A 78 26.45 -10.95 8.95
N LEU A 79 26.96 -10.47 10.08
CA LEU A 79 26.86 -9.05 10.44
C LEU A 79 27.82 -8.16 9.62
N TYR A 80 27.39 -6.92 9.37
CA TYR A 80 28.25 -5.87 8.82
C TYR A 80 29.25 -5.40 9.87
N ASP A 81 30.53 -5.39 9.48
CA ASP A 81 31.66 -5.02 10.32
C ASP A 81 32.13 -3.60 9.96
N SER A 82 31.68 -2.62 10.76
CA SER A 82 32.00 -1.20 10.56
C SER A 82 33.47 -0.87 10.78
N SER A 83 34.24 -1.71 11.48
CA SER A 83 35.66 -1.46 11.76
C SER A 83 36.53 -1.55 10.51
N LYS A 84 36.09 -2.31 9.50
CA LYS A 84 36.80 -2.47 8.22
C LYS A 84 36.77 -1.24 7.34
N GLY A 85 35.85 -0.30 7.57
CA GLY A 85 35.70 0.93 6.79
C GLY A 85 35.42 0.73 5.29
N ALA A 86 35.10 -0.50 4.87
CA ALA A 86 34.98 -0.89 3.48
C ALA A 86 33.73 -0.26 2.83
N VAL A 87 33.91 0.29 1.64
CA VAL A 87 32.82 0.69 0.75
C VAL A 87 32.26 -0.59 0.12
N VAL A 88 30.96 -0.84 0.30
CA VAL A 88 30.27 -1.93 -0.39
C VAL A 88 29.77 -1.48 -1.76
N ASP A 89 29.60 -2.40 -2.69
CA ASP A 89 29.08 -2.10 -4.02
C ASP A 89 27.63 -1.61 -3.94
N LEU A 90 26.82 -2.29 -3.11
CA LEU A 90 25.42 -1.97 -2.88
C LEU A 90 25.04 -1.95 -1.40
N ALA A 91 24.46 -0.85 -0.94
CA ALA A 91 23.66 -0.83 0.29
C ALA A 91 22.17 -0.93 -0.05
N VAL A 92 21.48 -1.93 0.50
CA VAL A 92 20.02 -2.09 0.39
C VAL A 92 19.39 -1.68 1.71
N VAL A 93 18.44 -0.74 1.67
CA VAL A 93 17.73 -0.25 2.86
C VAL A 93 16.31 -0.81 2.88
N GLY A 94 16.04 -1.73 3.82
CA GLY A 94 14.77 -2.43 3.96
C GLY A 94 14.83 -3.90 3.53
N GLY A 95 14.60 -4.80 4.48
CA GLY A 95 14.59 -6.27 4.33
C GLY A 95 13.25 -6.84 3.87
N GLY A 96 12.49 -6.08 3.06
CA GLY A 96 11.27 -6.53 2.40
C GLY A 96 11.55 -7.43 1.18
N PRO A 97 10.52 -8.03 0.55
CA PRO A 97 10.69 -8.91 -0.62
C PRO A 97 11.48 -8.25 -1.74
N ALA A 98 11.25 -6.94 -1.96
CA ALA A 98 11.91 -6.14 -2.98
C ALA A 98 13.42 -5.97 -2.72
N GLY A 99 13.80 -5.68 -1.47
CA GLY A 99 15.19 -5.47 -1.08
C GLY A 99 15.98 -6.77 -1.12
N LEU A 100 15.44 -7.85 -0.54
CA LEU A 100 16.09 -9.16 -0.56
C LEU A 100 16.24 -9.73 -1.99
N ALA A 101 15.24 -9.56 -2.87
CA ALA A 101 15.31 -10.03 -4.25
C ALA A 101 16.44 -9.35 -5.06
N VAL A 102 16.73 -8.07 -4.82
CA VAL A 102 17.87 -7.38 -5.47
C VAL A 102 19.18 -7.72 -4.77
N ALA A 103 19.20 -7.74 -3.43
CA ALA A 103 20.40 -8.12 -2.66
C ALA A 103 20.91 -9.50 -3.05
N GLN A 104 20.02 -10.47 -3.22
CA GLN A 104 20.33 -11.82 -3.68
C GLN A 104 21.03 -11.79 -5.04
N GLN A 105 20.43 -11.18 -6.05
CA GLN A 105 20.94 -11.24 -7.43
C GLN A 105 22.23 -10.41 -7.63
N VAL A 106 22.37 -9.29 -6.93
CA VAL A 106 23.61 -8.49 -6.97
C VAL A 106 24.76 -9.23 -6.28
N SER A 107 24.51 -9.91 -5.16
CA SER A 107 25.54 -10.75 -4.50
C SER A 107 25.82 -12.06 -5.25
N GLU A 108 24.85 -12.61 -6.00
CA GLU A 108 25.03 -13.77 -6.89
C GLU A 108 26.02 -13.47 -8.02
N ALA A 109 26.12 -12.21 -8.44
CA ALA A 109 27.14 -11.71 -9.36
C ALA A 109 28.52 -11.44 -8.70
N GLY A 110 28.70 -11.80 -7.42
CA GLY A 110 29.96 -11.65 -6.68
C GLY A 110 30.22 -10.26 -6.09
N LEU A 111 29.26 -9.34 -6.16
CA LEU A 111 29.39 -7.99 -5.62
C LEU A 111 29.10 -7.93 -4.11
N SER A 112 29.76 -7.00 -3.43
CA SER A 112 29.61 -6.80 -1.98
C SER A 112 28.31 -6.06 -1.65
N VAL A 113 27.45 -6.69 -0.84
CA VAL A 113 26.14 -6.14 -0.47
C VAL A 113 26.00 -6.02 1.04
N CYS A 114 25.51 -4.86 1.51
CA CYS A 114 25.06 -4.64 2.88
C CYS A 114 23.54 -4.39 2.90
N ALA A 115 22.77 -5.26 3.57
CA ALA A 115 21.35 -5.09 3.83
C ALA A 115 21.13 -4.44 5.20
N VAL A 116 20.59 -3.23 5.22
CA VAL A 116 20.28 -2.47 6.44
C VAL A 116 18.78 -2.55 6.71
N ASP A 117 18.38 -3.17 7.82
CA ASP A 117 16.99 -3.30 8.23
C ASP A 117 16.86 -3.31 9.76
N PRO A 118 15.84 -2.69 10.38
CA PRO A 118 15.71 -2.67 11.84
C PRO A 118 15.38 -4.04 12.46
N ASN A 119 14.75 -4.95 11.71
CA ASN A 119 14.26 -6.25 12.17
C ASN A 119 14.48 -7.34 11.10
N PRO A 120 15.73 -7.62 10.66
CA PRO A 120 15.99 -8.43 9.47
C PRO A 120 15.47 -9.87 9.59
N ARG A 121 15.36 -10.41 10.81
CA ARG A 121 14.81 -11.74 11.10
C ARG A 121 13.28 -11.80 11.22
N LEU A 122 12.59 -10.68 11.46
CA LEU A 122 11.13 -10.65 11.68
C LEU A 122 10.39 -11.09 10.41
N ILE A 123 9.45 -12.03 10.52
CA ILE A 123 8.60 -12.44 9.39
C ILE A 123 7.76 -11.23 8.94
N TRP A 124 7.57 -11.07 7.63
CA TRP A 124 6.82 -9.94 7.09
C TRP A 124 5.36 -9.97 7.57
N PRO A 125 4.83 -8.88 8.15
CA PRO A 125 3.55 -8.90 8.86
C PRO A 125 2.32 -8.94 7.93
N ASN A 126 2.45 -8.51 6.68
CA ASN A 126 1.31 -8.40 5.75
C ASN A 126 1.08 -9.70 4.98
N ASN A 127 -0.18 -10.09 4.76
CA ASN A 127 -0.50 -11.20 3.87
C ASN A 127 -0.37 -10.80 2.40
N TYR A 128 -0.02 -11.78 1.55
CA TYR A 128 0.08 -11.57 0.12
C TYR A 128 -0.75 -12.62 -0.62
N GLY A 129 -1.69 -12.14 -1.42
CA GLY A 129 -2.33 -12.90 -2.47
C GLY A 129 -1.64 -12.66 -3.82
N VAL A 130 -1.53 -13.71 -4.64
CA VAL A 130 -0.94 -13.67 -5.99
C VAL A 130 -1.72 -14.57 -6.94
N TRP A 131 -1.68 -14.29 -8.24
CA TRP A 131 -2.13 -15.28 -9.22
C TRP A 131 -1.04 -16.34 -9.39
N VAL A 132 -1.42 -17.62 -9.47
CA VAL A 132 -0.45 -18.73 -9.45
C VAL A 132 0.52 -18.66 -10.64
N ASP A 133 0.03 -18.24 -11.82
CA ASP A 133 0.84 -18.07 -13.04
C ASP A 133 1.96 -17.02 -12.88
N GLU A 134 1.81 -16.06 -11.96
CA GLU A 134 2.84 -15.05 -11.70
C GLU A 134 4.00 -15.63 -10.88
N PHE A 135 3.72 -16.55 -9.95
CA PHE A 135 4.74 -17.23 -9.14
C PHE A 135 5.36 -18.43 -9.86
N GLU A 136 4.60 -19.11 -10.71
CA GLU A 136 5.12 -20.12 -11.66
C GLU A 136 6.20 -19.53 -12.57
N ALA A 137 5.92 -18.38 -13.19
CA ALA A 137 6.87 -17.67 -14.05
C ALA A 137 8.15 -17.17 -13.33
N MET A 138 8.23 -17.30 -12.00
CA MET A 138 9.37 -16.90 -11.18
C MET A 138 10.02 -18.06 -10.39
N ASP A 139 9.57 -19.31 -10.59
CA ASP A 139 10.01 -20.49 -9.82
C ASP A 139 9.79 -20.33 -8.28
N LEU A 140 8.60 -19.82 -7.93
CA LEU A 140 8.17 -19.53 -6.56
C LEU A 140 6.88 -20.29 -6.15
N LEU A 141 6.46 -21.33 -6.88
CA LEU A 141 5.30 -22.15 -6.50
C LEU A 141 5.46 -22.83 -5.14
N ASP A 142 6.70 -23.19 -4.78
CA ASP A 142 7.06 -23.71 -3.46
C ASP A 142 6.82 -22.71 -2.32
N CYS A 143 6.69 -21.42 -2.63
CA CYS A 143 6.44 -20.33 -1.68
C CYS A 143 4.95 -20.03 -1.48
N LEU A 144 4.03 -20.88 -1.96
CA LEU A 144 2.59 -20.78 -1.71
C LEU A 144 2.20 -21.77 -0.59
N ASP A 145 1.39 -21.33 0.39
CA ASP A 145 0.86 -22.23 1.44
C ASP A 145 -0.51 -22.83 1.09
N THR A 146 -1.31 -22.13 0.27
CA THR A 146 -2.61 -22.61 -0.20
C THR A 146 -2.91 -22.01 -1.57
N THR A 147 -3.49 -22.83 -2.44
CA THR A 147 -3.91 -22.45 -3.80
C THR A 147 -5.35 -22.86 -4.06
N TRP A 148 -6.13 -21.95 -4.61
CA TRP A 148 -7.50 -22.19 -5.05
C TRP A 148 -7.53 -22.34 -6.57
N SER A 149 -8.31 -23.29 -7.06
CA SER A 149 -8.41 -23.66 -8.49
C SER A 149 -8.94 -22.54 -9.38
N GLY A 150 -9.55 -21.52 -8.79
CA GLY A 150 -10.06 -20.32 -9.44
C GLY A 150 -10.62 -19.36 -8.41
N ALA A 151 -11.19 -18.26 -8.88
CA ALA A 151 -11.76 -17.24 -8.00
C ALA A 151 -13.22 -16.91 -8.34
N VAL A 152 -13.93 -16.28 -7.41
CA VAL A 152 -15.35 -15.95 -7.51
C VAL A 152 -15.56 -14.46 -7.26
N VAL A 153 -16.46 -13.84 -8.01
CA VAL A 153 -16.90 -12.46 -7.80
C VAL A 153 -18.42 -12.43 -7.66
N PHE A 154 -18.92 -11.90 -6.54
CA PHE A 154 -20.31 -11.48 -6.42
C PHE A 154 -20.40 -9.99 -6.75
N VAL A 155 -21.02 -9.66 -7.89
CA VAL A 155 -21.31 -8.28 -8.27
C VAL A 155 -22.51 -7.78 -7.47
N ASP A 156 -23.55 -8.59 -7.34
CA ASP A 156 -24.71 -8.36 -6.47
C ASP A 156 -25.36 -9.69 -6.06
N ASP A 157 -26.52 -9.64 -5.40
CA ASP A 157 -27.23 -10.83 -4.92
C ASP A 157 -27.78 -11.73 -6.04
N LYS A 158 -27.71 -11.30 -7.31
CA LYS A 158 -28.16 -12.04 -8.50
C LYS A 158 -27.01 -12.48 -9.40
N THR A 159 -25.90 -11.75 -9.37
CA THR A 159 -24.84 -11.83 -10.37
C THR A 159 -23.55 -12.34 -9.74
N LYS A 160 -23.28 -13.64 -9.95
CA LYS A 160 -22.04 -14.32 -9.56
C LYS A 160 -21.24 -14.65 -10.81
N LYS A 161 -19.96 -14.28 -10.83
CA LYS A 161 -19.00 -14.66 -11.87
C LYS A 161 -17.94 -15.62 -11.33
N HIS A 162 -17.50 -16.52 -12.18
CA HIS A 162 -16.43 -17.47 -11.93
C HIS A 162 -15.22 -17.08 -12.78
N LEU A 163 -14.05 -17.02 -12.16
CA LEU A 163 -12.79 -16.64 -12.78
C LEU A 163 -11.88 -17.87 -12.81
N ASP A 164 -11.70 -18.46 -13.99
CA ASP A 164 -10.88 -19.66 -14.19
C ASP A 164 -9.38 -19.31 -14.30
N ARG A 165 -8.89 -18.60 -13.27
CA ARG A 165 -7.48 -18.30 -13.04
C ARG A 165 -7.12 -18.66 -11.60
N PRO A 166 -6.23 -19.64 -11.37
CA PRO A 166 -5.87 -20.06 -10.01
C PRO A 166 -5.24 -18.93 -9.19
N TYR A 167 -5.58 -18.89 -7.91
CA TYR A 167 -5.09 -17.89 -6.96
C TYR A 167 -4.35 -18.56 -5.80
N GLY A 168 -3.33 -17.92 -5.25
CA GLY A 168 -2.54 -18.46 -4.14
C GLY A 168 -2.29 -17.46 -3.02
N ARG A 169 -2.22 -17.95 -1.79
CA ARG A 169 -1.66 -17.22 -0.64
C ARG A 169 -0.18 -17.56 -0.53
N VAL A 170 0.63 -16.52 -0.29
CA VAL A 170 2.08 -16.66 -0.16
C VAL A 170 2.46 -17.07 1.25
N ASN A 171 3.21 -18.15 1.37
CA ASN A 171 3.88 -18.54 2.60
C ASN A 171 5.02 -17.55 2.90
N ARG A 172 4.69 -16.48 3.63
CA ARG A 172 5.61 -15.37 3.98
C ARG A 172 6.88 -15.85 4.67
N LYS A 173 6.75 -16.87 5.55
CA LYS A 173 7.84 -17.49 6.31
C LYS A 173 8.81 -18.21 5.38
N LEU A 174 8.29 -19.01 4.45
CA LEU A 174 9.07 -19.78 3.49
C LEU A 174 9.71 -18.88 2.44
N LEU A 175 8.97 -17.92 1.86
CA LEU A 175 9.51 -16.96 0.90
C LEU A 175 10.66 -16.14 1.50
N LYS A 176 10.49 -15.60 2.72
CA LYS A 176 11.56 -14.87 3.40
C LYS A 176 12.74 -15.77 3.75
N SER A 177 12.50 -17.02 4.17
CA SER A 177 13.56 -18.00 4.44
C SER A 177 14.38 -18.32 3.19
N LYS A 178 13.73 -18.64 2.07
CA LYS A 178 14.38 -18.93 0.77
C LYS A 178 15.25 -17.77 0.30
N MET A 179 14.75 -16.53 0.42
CA MET A 179 15.51 -15.31 0.09
C MET A 179 16.67 -15.04 1.04
N LEU A 180 16.48 -15.14 2.36
CA LEU A 180 17.55 -14.94 3.33
C LEU A 180 18.66 -15.98 3.18
N GLN A 181 18.31 -17.26 3.01
CA GLN A 181 19.28 -18.33 2.78
C GLN A 181 20.17 -18.03 1.58
N LYS A 182 19.61 -17.64 0.43
CA LYS A 182 20.41 -17.24 -0.74
C LYS A 182 21.25 -15.98 -0.49
N CYS A 183 20.72 -14.96 0.19
CA CYS A 183 21.52 -13.79 0.57
C CYS A 183 22.72 -14.18 1.46
N ILE A 184 22.52 -15.08 2.44
CA ILE A 184 23.56 -15.56 3.35
C ILE A 184 24.61 -16.38 2.57
N SER A 185 24.19 -17.31 1.70
CA SER A 185 25.13 -18.11 0.89
C SER A 185 25.96 -17.26 -0.06
N ASN A 186 25.39 -16.18 -0.59
CA ASN A 186 26.06 -15.23 -1.48
C ASN A 186 26.92 -14.20 -0.70
N GLY A 187 26.98 -14.30 0.63
CA GLY A 187 27.87 -13.49 1.47
C GLY A 187 27.35 -12.11 1.88
N VAL A 188 26.08 -11.79 1.60
CA VAL A 188 25.43 -10.52 2.01
C VAL A 188 25.64 -10.27 3.49
N LYS A 189 26.03 -9.04 3.85
CA LYS A 189 26.15 -8.60 5.24
C LYS A 189 24.89 -7.89 5.70
N PHE A 190 24.51 -8.09 6.95
CA PHE A 190 23.31 -7.52 7.55
C PHE A 190 23.70 -6.52 8.64
N HIS A 191 23.03 -5.38 8.65
CA HIS A 191 23.18 -4.37 9.68
C HIS A 191 21.81 -4.10 10.30
N GLN A 192 21.64 -4.48 11.58
CA GLN A 192 20.35 -4.34 12.27
C GLN A 192 20.16 -2.90 12.78
N ALA A 193 19.82 -1.99 11.85
CA ALA A 193 19.65 -0.58 12.13
C ALA A 193 18.63 0.09 11.18
N LYS A 194 18.30 1.35 11.46
CA LYS A 194 17.50 2.22 10.59
C LYS A 194 18.39 3.30 9.99
N VAL A 195 18.48 3.37 8.66
CA VAL A 195 19.08 4.50 7.97
C VAL A 195 18.22 5.75 8.20
N ILE A 196 18.84 6.82 8.69
CA ILE A 196 18.22 8.13 8.92
C ILE A 196 18.44 9.04 7.71
N LYS A 197 19.63 9.00 7.12
CA LYS A 197 20.06 9.93 6.08
C LYS A 197 21.08 9.28 5.15
N VAL A 198 21.04 9.67 3.87
CA VAL A 198 22.11 9.42 2.91
C VAL A 198 22.80 10.75 2.57
N ILE A 199 24.13 10.75 2.52
CA ILE A 199 24.95 11.84 1.99
C ILE A 199 25.69 11.30 0.76
N HIS A 200 25.78 12.08 -0.31
CA HIS A 200 26.44 11.67 -1.55
C HIS A 200 27.77 12.40 -1.71
N GLU A 201 28.78 11.63 -2.08
CA GLU A 201 30.07 12.07 -2.62
C GLU A 201 30.14 11.62 -4.10
N ASP A 202 31.19 12.03 -4.82
CA ASP A 202 31.29 11.76 -6.27
C ASP A 202 31.34 10.25 -6.59
N ALA A 203 32.16 9.51 -5.84
CA ALA A 203 32.36 8.07 -6.03
C ALA A 203 31.42 7.19 -5.18
N LYS A 204 30.99 7.65 -4.00
CA LYS A 204 30.29 6.83 -2.99
C LYS A 204 29.19 7.60 -2.27
N SER A 205 28.42 6.89 -1.45
CA SER A 205 27.39 7.45 -0.57
C SER A 205 27.60 6.96 0.86
N LEU A 206 27.30 7.81 1.83
CA LEU A 206 27.38 7.55 3.26
C LEU A 206 25.95 7.42 3.81
N LEU A 207 25.61 6.24 4.32
CA LEU A 207 24.32 5.96 4.95
C LEU A 207 24.48 6.04 6.47
N ILE A 208 23.92 7.09 7.08
CA ILE A 208 23.99 7.33 8.52
C ILE A 208 22.84 6.56 9.19
N CYS A 209 23.18 5.63 10.08
CA CYS A 209 22.25 4.80 10.81
C CYS A 209 21.93 5.37 12.21
N ASN A 210 20.81 4.95 12.79
CA ASN A 210 20.30 5.45 14.07
C ASN A 210 21.09 5.03 15.32
N ASP A 211 22.00 4.07 15.17
CA ASP A 211 22.95 3.61 16.18
C ASP A 211 24.30 4.36 16.11
N GLY A 212 24.46 5.28 15.15
CA GLY A 212 25.69 6.03 14.91
C GLY A 212 26.64 5.38 13.89
N VAL A 213 26.37 4.16 13.42
CA VAL A 213 27.17 3.53 12.37
C VAL A 213 26.93 4.21 11.03
N THR A 214 28.00 4.37 10.24
CA THR A 214 27.91 4.84 8.85
C THR A 214 28.32 3.72 7.90
N VAL A 215 27.38 3.25 7.08
CA VAL A 215 27.67 2.31 5.99
C VAL A 215 28.09 3.12 4.76
N GLN A 216 29.16 2.72 4.09
CA GLN A 216 29.62 3.38 2.86
C GLN A 216 29.29 2.49 1.66
N ALA A 217 28.69 3.05 0.60
CA ALA A 217 28.32 2.26 -0.58
C ALA A 217 28.41 3.03 -1.90
N THR A 218 28.76 2.34 -2.99
CA THR A 218 28.80 2.91 -4.35
C THR A 218 27.39 3.21 -4.87
N VAL A 219 26.45 2.27 -4.67
CA VAL A 219 25.02 2.39 -4.97
C VAL A 219 24.19 2.25 -3.70
N VAL A 220 23.11 3.04 -3.58
CA VAL A 220 22.12 2.95 -2.49
C VAL A 220 20.75 2.64 -3.07
N LEU A 221 20.16 1.52 -2.63
CA LEU A 221 18.83 1.08 -2.98
C LEU A 221 17.86 1.29 -1.80
N ASP A 222 16.92 2.21 -1.96
CA ASP A 222 15.75 2.34 -1.10
C ASP A 222 14.73 1.23 -1.44
N ALA A 223 14.51 0.33 -0.49
CA ALA A 223 13.49 -0.72 -0.53
C ALA A 223 12.54 -0.60 0.68
N THR A 224 12.42 0.59 1.29
CA THR A 224 11.70 0.84 2.56
C THR A 224 10.16 0.86 2.47
N GLY A 225 9.60 0.23 1.43
CA GLY A 225 8.16 0.13 1.21
C GLY A 225 7.50 1.50 1.05
N PHE A 226 6.52 1.81 1.90
CA PHE A 226 5.78 3.08 1.87
C PHE A 226 6.38 4.18 2.75
N SER A 227 7.54 3.93 3.37
CA SER A 227 8.22 4.91 4.24
C SER A 227 8.72 6.15 3.49
N ARG A 228 9.08 6.00 2.20
CA ARG A 228 9.47 7.09 1.29
C ARG A 228 10.55 8.02 1.88
N CYS A 229 11.53 7.43 2.58
CA CYS A 229 12.43 8.19 3.43
C CYS A 229 13.75 8.59 2.77
N LEU A 230 14.19 7.91 1.69
CA LEU A 230 15.48 8.20 1.04
C LEU A 230 15.32 8.75 -0.38
N VAL A 231 14.42 8.20 -1.19
CA VAL A 231 14.12 8.77 -2.53
C VAL A 231 13.33 10.07 -2.43
N GLN A 232 13.66 11.00 -3.33
CA GLN A 232 13.08 12.34 -3.40
C GLN A 232 11.88 12.39 -4.36
N TYR A 233 10.92 13.26 -4.04
CA TYR A 233 9.72 13.55 -4.85
C TYR A 233 9.57 15.06 -5.01
N ASP A 234 9.13 15.50 -6.18
CA ASP A 234 8.88 16.90 -6.54
C ASP A 234 7.39 17.30 -6.49
N LYS A 235 6.50 16.32 -6.32
CA LYS A 235 5.04 16.48 -6.37
C LYS A 235 4.37 16.23 -5.03
N PRO A 236 3.26 16.93 -4.70
CA PRO A 236 2.47 16.67 -3.50
C PRO A 236 2.02 15.21 -3.39
N TYR A 237 2.20 14.62 -2.21
CA TYR A 237 1.82 13.23 -1.97
C TYR A 237 0.34 13.11 -1.62
N ASN A 238 -0.50 12.87 -2.63
CA ASN A 238 -1.94 12.68 -2.48
C ASN A 238 -2.44 11.49 -3.34
N PRO A 239 -2.01 10.24 -3.03
CA PRO A 239 -2.45 9.06 -3.77
C PRO A 239 -3.93 8.74 -3.50
N GLY A 240 -4.48 7.73 -4.18
CA GLY A 240 -5.63 7.03 -3.60
C GLY A 240 -5.17 6.12 -2.45
N TYR A 241 -6.08 5.63 -1.63
CA TYR A 241 -5.78 4.64 -0.60
C TYR A 241 -6.77 3.48 -0.70
N GLN A 242 -6.22 2.27 -0.81
CA GLN A 242 -6.95 1.05 -0.51
C GLN A 242 -6.74 0.80 0.99
N VAL A 243 -7.82 0.53 1.69
CA VAL A 243 -7.79 0.31 3.14
C VAL A 243 -8.58 -0.97 3.41
N ALA A 244 -8.02 -1.85 4.24
CA ALA A 244 -8.64 -3.12 4.56
C ALA A 244 -8.42 -3.50 6.03
N TYR A 245 -9.34 -4.28 6.57
CA TYR A 245 -9.18 -4.97 7.84
C TYR A 245 -9.43 -6.46 7.62
N GLY A 246 -8.42 -7.26 7.93
CA GLY A 246 -8.39 -8.70 7.73
C GLY A 246 -8.23 -9.48 9.03
N ILE A 247 -8.75 -10.70 9.08
CA ILE A 247 -8.51 -11.68 10.15
C ILE A 247 -8.23 -13.05 9.54
N LEU A 248 -7.25 -13.78 10.09
CA LEU A 248 -7.16 -15.23 9.97
C LEU A 248 -7.83 -15.84 11.20
N ALA A 249 -8.89 -16.61 10.99
CA ALA A 249 -9.76 -17.04 12.07
C ALA A 249 -10.16 -18.52 11.96
N GLU A 250 -10.33 -19.14 13.12
CA GLU A 250 -11.09 -20.37 13.29
C GLU A 250 -12.55 -19.99 13.61
N VAL A 251 -13.49 -20.53 12.85
CA VAL A 251 -14.93 -20.27 12.90
C VAL A 251 -15.70 -21.57 13.15
N GLU A 252 -16.95 -21.49 13.56
CA GLU A 252 -17.80 -22.69 13.64
C GLU A 252 -18.04 -23.32 12.26
N GLU A 253 -18.39 -22.50 11.27
CA GLU A 253 -18.63 -22.86 9.87
C GLU A 253 -18.61 -21.58 9.01
N HIS A 254 -18.49 -21.73 7.68
CA HIS A 254 -18.68 -20.62 6.74
C HIS A 254 -19.32 -21.06 5.42
N PRO A 255 -20.01 -20.17 4.69
CA PRO A 255 -20.73 -20.51 3.46
C PRO A 255 -19.85 -20.55 2.18
N PHE A 256 -18.53 -20.39 2.30
CA PHE A 256 -17.61 -20.32 1.17
C PHE A 256 -17.10 -21.70 0.74
N ASP A 257 -16.91 -21.85 -0.57
CA ASP A 257 -16.35 -23.03 -1.23
C ASP A 257 -14.84 -23.12 -1.00
N VAL A 258 -14.37 -24.23 -0.41
CA VAL A 258 -12.95 -24.42 -0.06
C VAL A 258 -12.03 -24.54 -1.28
N ASP A 259 -12.56 -24.91 -2.46
CA ASP A 259 -11.76 -25.06 -3.69
C ASP A 259 -11.60 -23.74 -4.47
N LYS A 260 -12.26 -22.65 -4.01
CA LYS A 260 -12.33 -21.35 -4.69
C LYS A 260 -12.06 -20.16 -3.76
N MET A 261 -11.30 -19.19 -4.28
CA MET A 261 -11.04 -17.89 -3.65
C MET A 261 -12.25 -16.96 -3.84
N LEU A 262 -12.83 -16.36 -2.80
CA LEU A 262 -13.78 -15.25 -2.97
C LEU A 262 -13.04 -13.93 -3.25
N PHE A 263 -12.85 -13.60 -4.52
CA PHE A 263 -12.05 -12.45 -4.93
C PHE A 263 -12.68 -11.10 -4.57
N MET A 264 -13.98 -10.94 -4.81
CA MET A 264 -14.72 -9.73 -4.45
C MET A 264 -16.19 -10.05 -4.19
N ASP A 265 -16.72 -9.69 -3.02
CA ASP A 265 -18.15 -9.67 -2.73
C ASP A 265 -18.69 -8.25 -2.49
N TRP A 266 -19.30 -7.71 -3.54
CA TRP A 266 -19.90 -6.38 -3.56
C TRP A 266 -21.35 -6.34 -3.03
N ARG A 267 -21.92 -7.43 -2.51
CA ARG A 267 -23.29 -7.45 -1.95
C ARG A 267 -23.40 -6.58 -0.71
N ASP A 268 -24.51 -5.86 -0.56
CA ASP A 268 -24.79 -4.91 0.54
C ASP A 268 -26.08 -5.21 1.32
N SER A 269 -26.72 -6.35 1.04
CA SER A 269 -27.91 -6.89 1.72
C SER A 269 -27.68 -7.12 3.22
N HIS A 270 -26.43 -7.36 3.63
CA HIS A 270 -26.01 -7.41 5.03
C HIS A 270 -26.15 -6.08 5.80
N LEU A 271 -26.42 -4.97 5.10
CA LEU A 271 -26.61 -3.64 5.68
C LEU A 271 -28.08 -3.20 5.74
N ASP A 272 -29.03 -4.04 5.35
CA ASP A 272 -30.46 -3.67 5.25
C ASP A 272 -31.07 -3.22 6.59
N SER A 273 -30.52 -3.69 7.72
CA SER A 273 -30.95 -3.28 9.06
C SER A 273 -30.32 -1.97 9.56
N ASP A 274 -29.30 -1.43 8.88
CA ASP A 274 -28.61 -0.19 9.25
C ASP A 274 -28.52 0.77 8.05
N MET A 275 -29.49 1.68 7.99
CA MET A 275 -29.60 2.65 6.89
C MET A 275 -28.45 3.67 6.86
N GLU A 276 -27.80 3.97 7.98
CA GLU A 276 -26.65 4.89 8.00
C GLU A 276 -25.40 4.22 7.45
N LEU A 277 -25.11 3.00 7.91
CA LEU A 277 -24.01 2.16 7.41
C LEU A 277 -24.22 1.82 5.93
N LYS A 278 -25.44 1.47 5.52
CA LYS A 278 -25.79 1.23 4.11
C LYS A 278 -25.61 2.48 3.25
N GLN A 279 -26.00 3.66 3.75
CA GLN A 279 -25.82 4.91 3.02
C GLN A 279 -24.34 5.36 2.95
N ARG A 280 -23.50 5.01 3.94
CA ARG A 280 -22.03 5.14 3.84
C ARG A 280 -21.47 4.22 2.77
N ASN A 281 -21.78 2.92 2.85
CA ASN A 281 -21.31 1.91 1.89
C ASN A 281 -21.74 2.21 0.46
N ARG A 282 -22.97 2.74 0.25
CA ARG A 282 -23.41 3.17 -1.08
C ARG A 282 -22.50 4.24 -1.69
N ARG A 283 -21.97 5.18 -0.89
CA ARG A 283 -21.14 6.30 -1.36
C ARG A 283 -19.70 5.89 -1.62
N ILE A 284 -19.11 5.13 -0.71
CA ILE A 284 -17.76 4.56 -0.88
C ILE A 284 -17.83 3.09 -0.44
N PRO A 285 -17.93 2.15 -1.40
CA PRO A 285 -18.21 0.76 -1.10
C PRO A 285 -16.98 0.00 -0.60
N THR A 286 -17.25 -0.98 0.25
CA THR A 286 -16.31 -2.08 0.55
C THR A 286 -16.79 -3.37 -0.08
N PHE A 287 -15.87 -4.32 -0.24
CA PHE A 287 -16.13 -5.69 -0.62
C PHE A 287 -15.47 -6.65 0.36
N LEU A 288 -16.02 -7.86 0.51
CA LEU A 288 -15.33 -8.94 1.22
C LEU A 288 -14.43 -9.72 0.26
N TYR A 289 -13.23 -10.00 0.74
CA TYR A 289 -12.25 -10.94 0.21
C TYR A 289 -12.19 -12.14 1.18
N ALA A 290 -12.25 -13.39 0.68
CA ALA A 290 -12.23 -14.56 1.57
C ALA A 290 -11.46 -15.79 1.02
N MET A 291 -10.45 -16.22 1.78
CA MET A 291 -9.54 -17.34 1.52
C MET A 291 -9.88 -18.51 2.47
N PRO A 292 -10.74 -19.46 2.09
CA PRO A 292 -11.04 -20.65 2.90
C PRO A 292 -9.93 -21.69 2.85
N PHE A 293 -9.51 -22.20 4.01
CA PHE A 293 -8.47 -23.26 4.14
C PHE A 293 -9.07 -24.62 4.53
N SER A 294 -10.22 -24.60 5.23
CA SER A 294 -11.04 -25.76 5.57
C SER A 294 -12.49 -25.28 5.76
N SER A 295 -13.42 -26.12 6.20
CA SER A 295 -14.77 -25.67 6.58
C SER A 295 -14.82 -24.79 7.83
N THR A 296 -13.74 -24.74 8.61
CA THR A 296 -13.64 -24.01 9.89
C THR A 296 -12.52 -22.98 9.94
N LYS A 297 -11.53 -23.03 9.05
CA LYS A 297 -10.39 -22.11 9.04
C LYS A 297 -10.40 -21.24 7.78
N ILE A 298 -10.40 -19.92 7.96
CA ILE A 298 -10.57 -18.97 6.87
C ILE A 298 -9.85 -17.64 7.15
N PHE A 299 -9.31 -17.01 6.09
CA PHE A 299 -8.93 -15.60 6.13
C PHE A 299 -10.03 -14.77 5.48
N LEU A 300 -10.47 -13.72 6.17
CA LEU A 300 -11.57 -12.83 5.79
C LEU A 300 -11.05 -11.39 5.84
N GLU A 301 -11.26 -10.62 4.79
CA GLU A 301 -10.81 -9.22 4.73
C GLU A 301 -11.87 -8.32 4.07
N GLU A 302 -12.37 -7.32 4.81
CA GLU A 302 -13.26 -6.30 4.25
C GLU A 302 -12.42 -5.14 3.72
N THR A 303 -12.57 -4.80 2.45
CA THR A 303 -11.65 -3.91 1.73
C THR A 303 -12.38 -2.77 1.01
N SER A 304 -11.93 -1.54 1.22
CA SER A 304 -12.26 -0.38 0.39
C SER A 304 -11.30 -0.31 -0.78
N LEU A 305 -11.78 -0.61 -2.00
CA LEU A 305 -10.95 -0.70 -3.22
C LEU A 305 -10.02 0.50 -3.43
N VAL A 306 -10.55 1.72 -3.44
CA VAL A 306 -9.77 2.96 -3.46
C VAL A 306 -10.63 4.15 -3.00
N ALA A 307 -10.10 4.98 -2.11
CA ALA A 307 -10.72 6.21 -1.63
C ALA A 307 -9.68 7.33 -1.47
N ARG A 308 -10.11 8.60 -1.48
CA ARG A 308 -9.25 9.77 -1.24
C ARG A 308 -10.03 10.84 -0.44
N PRO A 309 -9.77 11.03 0.87
CA PRO A 309 -8.87 10.23 1.72
C PRO A 309 -9.34 8.77 1.85
N GLY A 310 -8.45 7.89 2.35
CA GLY A 310 -8.81 6.51 2.69
C GLY A 310 -9.91 6.44 3.74
N LEU A 311 -10.67 5.33 3.75
CA LEU A 311 -11.61 5.04 4.84
C LEU A 311 -10.86 4.89 6.15
N ARG A 312 -11.55 5.16 7.25
CA ARG A 312 -11.07 4.83 8.59
C ARG A 312 -11.26 3.33 8.83
N ILE A 313 -10.35 2.71 9.58
CA ILE A 313 -10.42 1.28 9.92
C ILE A 313 -11.69 0.93 10.72
N ASP A 314 -12.19 1.82 11.57
CA ASP A 314 -13.42 1.60 12.34
C ASP A 314 -14.69 1.45 11.46
N ASP A 315 -14.80 2.23 10.38
CA ASP A 315 -15.88 2.08 9.38
C ASP A 315 -15.80 0.73 8.65
N ILE A 316 -14.59 0.21 8.38
CA ILE A 316 -14.40 -1.09 7.72
C ILE A 316 -14.71 -2.24 8.69
N GLN A 317 -14.23 -2.16 9.93
CA GLN A 317 -14.53 -3.12 10.99
C GLN A 317 -16.04 -3.23 11.26
N GLU A 318 -16.75 -2.11 11.29
CA GLU A 318 -18.21 -2.07 11.47
C GLU A 318 -18.95 -2.81 10.33
N ARG A 319 -18.53 -2.60 9.07
CA ARG A 319 -19.09 -3.30 7.90
C ARG A 319 -18.79 -4.79 7.93
N MET A 320 -17.55 -5.17 8.26
CA MET A 320 -17.15 -6.57 8.39
C MET A 320 -17.99 -7.29 9.45
N VAL A 321 -18.17 -6.68 10.64
CA VAL A 321 -19.03 -7.21 11.72
C VAL A 321 -20.46 -7.42 11.24
N ALA A 322 -21.05 -6.45 10.53
CA ALA A 322 -22.39 -6.58 9.96
C ALA A 322 -22.47 -7.73 8.95
N ARG A 323 -21.46 -7.88 8.08
CA ARG A 323 -21.38 -8.95 7.09
C ARG A 323 -21.23 -10.34 7.72
N LEU A 324 -20.29 -10.53 8.66
CA LEU A 324 -20.09 -11.83 9.31
C LEU A 324 -21.36 -12.27 10.06
N LYS A 325 -22.02 -11.34 10.76
CA LYS A 325 -23.32 -11.58 11.42
C LYS A 325 -24.40 -12.01 10.43
N HIS A 326 -24.51 -11.33 9.28
CA HIS A 326 -25.49 -11.66 8.23
C HIS A 326 -25.21 -13.03 7.59
N LEU A 327 -23.94 -13.39 7.39
CA LEU A 327 -23.52 -14.69 6.86
C LEU A 327 -23.56 -15.82 7.89
N GLY A 328 -23.92 -15.54 9.16
CA GLY A 328 -23.97 -16.52 10.24
C GLY A 328 -22.60 -17.00 10.75
N ILE A 329 -21.50 -16.37 10.30
CA ILE A 329 -20.13 -16.77 10.63
C ILE A 329 -19.82 -16.42 12.09
N ARG A 330 -19.68 -17.46 12.92
CA ARG A 330 -19.32 -17.35 14.34
C ARG A 330 -17.83 -17.62 14.51
N VAL A 331 -17.06 -16.58 14.85
CA VAL A 331 -15.61 -16.67 15.09
C VAL A 331 -15.35 -17.26 16.48
N LYS A 332 -14.54 -18.32 16.55
CA LYS A 332 -14.09 -18.95 17.79
C LYS A 332 -12.82 -18.28 18.33
N SER A 333 -11.85 -18.04 17.45
CA SER A 333 -10.58 -17.39 17.76
C SER A 333 -9.99 -16.68 16.53
N ILE A 334 -9.14 -15.68 16.77
CA ILE A 334 -8.40 -14.95 15.74
C ILE A 334 -6.92 -15.32 15.91
N GLU A 335 -6.35 -15.98 14.91
CA GLU A 335 -4.93 -16.32 14.86
C GLU A 335 -4.10 -15.07 14.54
N GLU A 336 -4.53 -14.28 13.55
CA GLU A 336 -3.88 -13.04 13.09
C GLU A 336 -4.93 -11.99 12.74
N ASP A 337 -4.63 -10.70 12.98
CA ASP A 337 -5.34 -9.58 12.37
C ASP A 337 -4.41 -8.74 11.48
N GLU A 338 -4.98 -8.07 10.48
CA GLU A 338 -4.25 -7.27 9.51
C GLU A 338 -4.94 -5.90 9.30
N HIS A 339 -4.15 -4.84 9.38
CA HIS A 339 -4.58 -3.46 9.15
C HIS A 339 -3.85 -2.92 7.94
N CYS A 340 -4.48 -3.03 6.77
CA CYS A 340 -3.84 -2.72 5.51
C CYS A 340 -4.16 -1.28 5.06
N VAL A 341 -3.14 -0.48 4.75
CA VAL A 341 -3.27 0.85 4.14
C VAL A 341 -2.30 0.93 2.98
N ILE A 342 -2.79 0.67 1.76
CA ILE A 342 -1.97 0.67 0.54
C ILE A 342 -2.14 2.01 -0.18
N PRO A 343 -1.08 2.81 -0.37
CA PRO A 343 -1.10 3.95 -1.26
C PRO A 343 -1.25 3.50 -2.71
N MET A 344 -2.42 3.73 -3.27
CA MET A 344 -2.80 3.37 -4.64
C MET A 344 -2.08 4.32 -5.61
N GLY A 345 -0.89 3.89 -6.06
CA GLY A 345 -0.01 4.69 -6.89
C GLY A 345 0.59 5.89 -6.14
N GLY A 346 0.23 7.11 -6.56
CA GLY A 346 0.88 8.36 -6.14
C GLY A 346 1.88 8.90 -7.17
N PRO A 347 2.61 9.99 -6.85
CA PRO A 347 3.65 10.50 -7.73
C PRO A 347 4.79 9.48 -7.89
N LEU A 348 5.39 9.43 -9.08
CA LEU A 348 6.72 8.82 -9.23
C LEU A 348 7.75 9.69 -8.47
N PRO A 349 8.85 9.08 -7.97
CA PRO A 349 9.99 9.86 -7.47
C PRO A 349 10.61 10.71 -8.60
N VAL A 350 11.51 11.62 -8.25
CA VAL A 350 12.30 12.38 -9.23
C VAL A 350 13.20 11.42 -10.00
N LEU A 351 13.14 11.44 -11.34
CA LEU A 351 13.89 10.53 -12.21
C LEU A 351 14.76 11.32 -13.21
N PRO A 352 16.09 11.12 -13.25
CA PRO A 352 16.90 10.30 -12.35
C PRO A 352 17.24 11.01 -11.02
N GLN A 353 17.70 10.24 -10.04
CA GLN A 353 18.32 10.75 -8.80
C GLN A 353 19.36 9.75 -8.27
N ARG A 354 20.21 10.16 -7.31
CA ARG A 354 21.38 9.37 -6.87
C ARG A 354 21.03 8.13 -6.04
N VAL A 355 19.99 8.18 -5.20
CA VAL A 355 19.40 6.99 -4.56
C VAL A 355 18.53 6.27 -5.60
N VAL A 356 18.75 4.97 -5.81
CA VAL A 356 17.83 4.14 -6.61
C VAL A 356 16.76 3.55 -5.71
N GLY A 357 15.59 3.21 -6.23
CA GLY A 357 14.48 2.69 -5.42
C GLY A 357 13.82 1.48 -6.06
N ILE A 358 13.17 0.65 -5.25
CA ILE A 358 12.34 -0.48 -5.71
C ILE A 358 11.07 -0.64 -4.86
N GLY A 359 9.99 -1.18 -5.45
CA GLY A 359 8.72 -1.42 -4.77
C GLY A 359 7.94 -0.13 -4.49
N GLY A 360 7.39 -0.02 -3.28
CA GLY A 360 6.50 1.08 -2.88
C GLY A 360 7.13 2.47 -3.06
N THR A 361 8.38 2.63 -2.62
CA THR A 361 9.14 3.89 -2.69
C THR A 361 9.41 4.29 -4.16
N ALA A 362 9.59 3.33 -5.06
CA ALA A 362 9.71 3.57 -6.50
C ALA A 362 8.37 3.83 -7.21
N GLY A 363 7.23 3.86 -6.49
CA GLY A 363 5.91 4.12 -7.06
C GLY A 363 5.33 2.94 -7.86
N MET A 364 5.76 1.71 -7.56
CA MET A 364 5.42 0.49 -8.31
C MET A 364 4.06 -0.15 -7.98
N VAL A 365 3.37 0.28 -6.92
CA VAL A 365 2.00 -0.17 -6.62
C VAL A 365 1.12 0.05 -7.84
N HIS A 366 0.32 -0.95 -8.22
CA HIS A 366 -0.67 -0.82 -9.28
C HIS A 366 -1.77 0.18 -8.87
N PRO A 367 -1.88 1.37 -9.50
CA PRO A 367 -2.80 2.41 -9.05
C PRO A 367 -4.28 2.00 -8.95
N SER A 368 -4.75 1.09 -9.81
CA SER A 368 -6.15 0.65 -9.82
C SER A 368 -6.48 -0.60 -8.97
N THR A 369 -5.48 -1.33 -8.43
CA THR A 369 -5.71 -2.65 -7.79
C THR A 369 -4.98 -2.85 -6.47
N GLY A 370 -3.90 -2.10 -6.20
CA GLY A 370 -3.05 -2.28 -5.01
C GLY A 370 -1.93 -3.32 -5.19
N TYR A 371 -1.99 -4.11 -6.26
CA TYR A 371 -1.03 -5.19 -6.50
C TYR A 371 0.40 -4.67 -6.66
N MET A 372 1.34 -5.34 -6.01
CA MET A 372 2.75 -4.93 -5.99
C MET A 372 3.75 -6.09 -5.92
N VAL A 373 3.48 -7.17 -5.15
CA VAL A 373 4.48 -8.20 -4.83
C VAL A 373 5.06 -8.86 -6.08
N ALA A 374 4.23 -9.55 -6.88
CA ALA A 374 4.69 -10.22 -8.09
C ALA A 374 5.37 -9.25 -9.08
N ARG A 375 4.78 -8.07 -9.31
CA ARG A 375 5.35 -7.00 -10.16
C ARG A 375 6.73 -6.53 -9.68
N THR A 376 6.94 -6.48 -8.37
CA THR A 376 8.20 -6.02 -7.78
C THR A 376 9.27 -7.09 -7.83
N LEU A 377 8.91 -8.36 -7.58
CA LEU A 377 9.80 -9.50 -7.75
C LEU A 377 10.25 -9.65 -9.21
N ALA A 378 9.32 -9.53 -10.17
CA ALA A 378 9.63 -9.54 -11.60
C ALA A 378 10.50 -8.36 -12.08
N ALA A 379 10.57 -7.26 -11.32
CA ALA A 379 11.43 -6.11 -11.62
C ALA A 379 12.80 -6.16 -10.92
N ALA A 380 12.94 -6.97 -9.85
CA ALA A 380 14.21 -7.08 -9.13
C ALA A 380 15.38 -7.52 -10.03
N PRO A 381 15.22 -8.47 -10.99
CA PRO A 381 16.28 -8.79 -11.96
C PRO A 381 16.67 -7.61 -12.85
N ILE A 382 15.72 -6.75 -13.24
CA ILE A 382 16.00 -5.58 -14.09
C ILE A 382 16.89 -4.60 -13.32
N VAL A 383 16.55 -4.31 -12.06
CA VAL A 383 17.32 -3.44 -11.18
C VAL A 383 18.69 -4.05 -10.87
N ALA A 384 18.74 -5.33 -10.50
CA ALA A 384 19.99 -6.03 -10.17
C ALA A 384 20.96 -6.06 -11.35
N ASN A 385 20.50 -6.47 -12.54
CA ASN A 385 21.34 -6.53 -13.74
C ASN A 385 21.87 -5.15 -14.16
N SER A 386 21.05 -4.10 -14.04
CA SER A 386 21.49 -2.73 -14.32
C SER A 386 22.56 -2.25 -13.33
N ILE A 387 22.43 -2.59 -12.04
CA ILE A 387 23.46 -2.33 -11.01
C ILE A 387 24.77 -3.08 -11.34
N VAL A 388 24.70 -4.39 -11.62
CA VAL A 388 25.86 -5.24 -11.95
C VAL A 388 26.61 -4.68 -13.18
N GLN A 389 25.90 -4.37 -14.26
CA GLN A 389 26.49 -3.81 -15.48
C GLN A 389 27.12 -2.43 -15.26
N CYS A 390 26.51 -1.59 -14.42
CA CYS A 390 27.04 -0.26 -14.13
C CYS A 390 28.32 -0.30 -13.30
N LEU A 391 28.39 -1.16 -12.30
CA LEU A 391 29.57 -1.32 -11.43
C LEU A 391 30.77 -1.94 -12.16
N GLY A 392 30.54 -2.70 -13.23
CA GLY A 392 31.59 -3.17 -14.14
C GLY A 392 32.14 -2.12 -15.12
N SER A 393 31.84 -0.82 -14.93
CA SER A 393 32.21 0.26 -15.86
C SER A 393 32.69 1.54 -15.15
N GLU A 394 33.53 2.33 -15.81
CA GLU A 394 34.08 3.61 -15.29
C GLU A 394 33.04 4.76 -15.27
N ARG A 395 31.83 4.51 -14.77
CA ARG A 395 30.76 5.51 -14.66
C ARG A 395 30.80 6.23 -13.32
N SER A 396 30.43 7.51 -13.32
CA SER A 396 30.15 8.21 -12.06
C SER A 396 28.91 7.62 -11.38
N GLY A 397 28.84 7.74 -10.06
CA GLY A 397 27.71 7.21 -9.30
C GLY A 397 26.34 7.80 -9.71
N ALA A 398 26.32 9.03 -10.24
CA ALA A 398 25.08 9.64 -10.76
C ALA A 398 24.61 8.98 -12.06
N GLU A 399 25.53 8.64 -12.96
CA GLU A 399 25.23 7.95 -14.23
C GLU A 399 24.77 6.51 -14.00
N MET A 400 25.38 5.80 -13.05
CA MET A 400 24.92 4.47 -12.64
C MET A 400 23.46 4.51 -12.17
N SER A 401 23.15 5.38 -11.20
CA SER A 401 21.79 5.51 -10.67
C SER A 401 20.80 5.96 -11.74
N ALA A 402 21.21 6.83 -12.68
CA ALA A 402 20.37 7.25 -13.79
C ALA A 402 20.03 6.12 -14.76
N GLN A 403 20.98 5.22 -15.04
CA GLN A 403 20.75 4.04 -15.89
C GLN A 403 19.79 3.05 -15.19
N VAL A 404 19.99 2.76 -13.90
CA VAL A 404 19.07 1.91 -13.11
C VAL A 404 17.65 2.47 -13.10
N TRP A 405 17.47 3.78 -12.93
CA TRP A 405 16.17 4.43 -13.00
C TRP A 405 15.53 4.39 -14.39
N LYS A 406 16.34 4.43 -15.45
CA LYS A 406 15.89 4.30 -16.84
C LYS A 406 15.40 2.88 -17.14
N ASP A 407 16.07 1.86 -16.62
CA ASP A 407 15.72 0.46 -16.84
C ASP A 407 14.51 0.01 -16.00
N LEU A 408 14.36 0.55 -14.79
CA LEU A 408 13.17 0.32 -13.95
C LEU A 408 11.92 1.05 -14.49
N TRP A 409 12.09 2.31 -14.90
CA TRP A 409 11.02 3.15 -15.45
C TRP A 409 11.33 3.60 -16.89
N PRO A 410 11.34 2.67 -17.87
CA PRO A 410 11.39 3.01 -19.28
C PRO A 410 10.09 3.70 -19.70
N ILE A 411 10.11 4.37 -20.85
CA ILE A 411 9.00 5.21 -21.32
C ILE A 411 7.69 4.41 -21.45
N GLU A 412 7.77 3.16 -21.89
CA GLU A 412 6.64 2.22 -22.01
C GLU A 412 5.97 1.96 -20.65
N ARG A 413 6.75 1.70 -19.59
CA ARG A 413 6.22 1.47 -18.23
C ARG A 413 5.67 2.75 -17.60
N ARG A 414 6.24 3.92 -17.89
CA ARG A 414 5.65 5.22 -17.47
C ARG A 414 4.30 5.42 -18.12
N ARG A 415 4.21 5.27 -19.46
CA ARG A 415 2.96 5.40 -20.20
C ARG A 415 1.90 4.36 -19.78
N GLN A 416 2.32 3.11 -19.51
CA GLN A 416 1.47 2.06 -18.93
C GLN A 416 0.88 2.51 -17.58
N ARG A 417 1.72 3.05 -16.70
CA ARG A 417 1.31 3.53 -15.37
C ARG A 417 0.30 4.67 -15.45
N GLU A 418 0.44 5.60 -16.39
CA GLU A 418 -0.53 6.69 -16.58
C GLU A 418 -1.93 6.17 -16.91
N PHE A 419 -2.05 5.06 -17.65
CA PHE A 419 -3.34 4.41 -17.90
C PHE A 419 -3.95 3.79 -16.63
N PHE A 420 -3.12 3.21 -15.75
CA PHE A 420 -3.61 2.71 -14.46
C PHE A 420 -4.02 3.85 -13.51
N CYS A 421 -3.29 4.98 -13.53
CA CYS A 421 -3.69 6.21 -12.83
C CYS A 421 -5.06 6.72 -13.32
N PHE A 422 -5.28 6.73 -14.64
CA PHE A 422 -6.57 7.04 -15.25
C PHE A 422 -7.69 6.11 -14.76
N GLY A 423 -7.45 4.80 -14.75
CA GLY A 423 -8.41 3.82 -14.20
C GLY A 423 -8.74 4.06 -12.72
N MET A 424 -7.73 4.36 -11.90
CA MET A 424 -7.91 4.72 -10.49
C MET A 424 -8.75 6.00 -10.32
N ASP A 425 -8.50 7.04 -11.11
CA ASP A 425 -9.24 8.31 -11.04
C ASP A 425 -10.71 8.18 -11.52
N ILE A 426 -11.05 7.12 -12.27
CA ILE A 426 -12.45 6.72 -12.53
C ILE A 426 -13.03 6.00 -11.31
N LEU A 427 -12.35 4.97 -10.79
CA LEU A 427 -12.80 4.17 -9.65
C LEU A 427 -13.08 5.04 -8.42
N LEU A 428 -12.23 6.03 -8.14
CA LEU A 428 -12.40 7.05 -7.08
C LEU A 428 -13.71 7.85 -7.14
N LYS A 429 -14.44 7.79 -8.27
CA LYS A 429 -15.69 8.54 -8.49
C LYS A 429 -16.91 7.61 -8.57
N LEU A 430 -16.76 6.30 -8.50
CA LEU A 430 -17.87 5.36 -8.58
C LEU A 430 -18.55 5.18 -7.21
N ASP A 431 -19.88 5.19 -7.22
CA ASP A 431 -20.68 4.74 -6.08
C ASP A 431 -20.88 3.21 -6.17
N LEU A 432 -21.50 2.57 -5.17
CA LEU A 432 -21.71 1.11 -5.20
C LEU A 432 -22.38 0.62 -6.51
N PRO A 433 -23.51 1.19 -6.99
CA PRO A 433 -24.06 0.87 -8.31
C PRO A 433 -23.07 1.02 -9.47
N GLY A 434 -22.28 2.10 -9.54
CA GLY A 434 -21.26 2.30 -10.57
C GLY A 434 -20.17 1.24 -10.52
N THR A 435 -19.65 0.96 -9.32
CA THR A 435 -18.62 -0.05 -9.06
C THR A 435 -19.09 -1.46 -9.46
N ARG A 436 -20.35 -1.82 -9.11
CA ARG A 436 -20.95 -3.08 -9.55
C ARG A 436 -20.97 -3.22 -11.07
N ARG A 437 -21.52 -2.23 -11.79
CA ARG A 437 -21.56 -2.27 -13.27
C ARG A 437 -20.17 -2.22 -13.92
N PHE A 438 -19.19 -1.61 -13.26
CA PHE A 438 -17.79 -1.61 -13.73
C PHE A 438 -17.20 -3.02 -13.65
N PHE A 439 -17.31 -3.69 -12.49
CA PHE A 439 -16.77 -5.05 -12.32
C PHE A 439 -17.56 -6.10 -13.10
N ASP A 440 -18.87 -5.88 -13.30
CA ASP A 440 -19.68 -6.69 -14.21
C ASP A 440 -19.05 -6.73 -15.61
N ALA A 441 -18.86 -5.57 -16.23
CA ALA A 441 -18.25 -5.47 -17.56
C ALA A 441 -16.75 -5.85 -17.58
N PHE A 442 -15.99 -5.58 -16.52
CA PHE A 442 -14.55 -5.88 -16.45
C PHE A 442 -14.25 -7.38 -16.44
N PHE A 443 -15.06 -8.17 -15.73
CA PHE A 443 -14.89 -9.62 -15.66
C PHE A 443 -15.60 -10.39 -16.79
N ASP A 444 -16.38 -9.73 -17.64
CA ASP A 444 -16.89 -10.27 -18.91
C ASP A 444 -15.92 -10.05 -20.10
N LEU A 445 -14.80 -9.35 -19.88
CA LEU A 445 -13.74 -9.22 -20.88
C LEU A 445 -13.04 -10.57 -21.12
N GLU A 446 -12.46 -10.73 -22.32
CA GLU A 446 -11.60 -11.88 -22.62
C GLU A 446 -10.48 -12.02 -21.56
N PRO A 447 -10.11 -13.26 -21.16
CA PRO A 447 -9.10 -13.50 -20.13
C PRO A 447 -7.80 -12.72 -20.32
N HIS A 448 -7.30 -12.59 -21.57
CA HIS A 448 -6.11 -11.78 -21.90
C HIS A 448 -6.16 -10.37 -21.27
N TYR A 449 -7.30 -9.70 -21.40
CA TYR A 449 -7.47 -8.31 -20.99
C TYR A 449 -7.50 -8.15 -19.48
N TRP A 450 -8.36 -8.88 -18.77
CA TRP A 450 -8.44 -8.72 -17.31
C TRP A 450 -7.26 -9.39 -16.59
N HIS A 451 -6.73 -10.52 -17.09
CA HIS A 451 -5.48 -11.10 -16.57
C HIS A 451 -4.33 -10.10 -16.71
N GLY A 452 -4.17 -9.55 -17.92
CA GLY A 452 -3.08 -8.65 -18.25
C GLY A 452 -3.18 -7.31 -17.53
N PHE A 453 -4.38 -6.79 -17.30
CA PHE A 453 -4.57 -5.56 -16.51
C PHE A 453 -4.15 -5.80 -15.05
N LEU A 454 -4.73 -6.78 -14.36
CA LEU A 454 -4.42 -7.05 -12.95
C LEU A 454 -2.92 -7.34 -12.72
N SER A 455 -2.27 -8.03 -13.66
CA SER A 455 -0.85 -8.40 -13.60
C SER A 455 0.12 -7.37 -14.21
N SER A 456 -0.34 -6.18 -14.63
CA SER A 456 0.48 -5.17 -15.32
C SER A 456 1.25 -5.69 -16.56
N ARG A 457 0.64 -6.61 -17.32
CA ARG A 457 1.21 -7.19 -18.55
C ARG A 457 0.81 -6.44 -19.83
N LEU A 458 -0.34 -5.77 -19.86
CA LEU A 458 -0.78 -5.00 -21.04
C LEU A 458 0.03 -3.70 -21.20
N PHE A 459 0.42 -3.37 -22.44
CA PHE A 459 1.04 -2.09 -22.78
C PHE A 459 0.10 -1.20 -23.62
N LEU A 460 0.51 0.04 -23.93
CA LEU A 460 -0.38 1.10 -24.44
C LEU A 460 -1.37 0.69 -25.55
N PRO A 461 -0.98 0.01 -26.64
CA PRO A 461 -1.93 -0.41 -27.68
C PRO A 461 -3.00 -1.35 -27.12
N GLU A 462 -2.60 -2.34 -26.33
CA GLU A 462 -3.51 -3.29 -25.68
C GLU A 462 -4.36 -2.63 -24.59
N LEU A 463 -3.83 -1.63 -23.88
CA LEU A 463 -4.58 -0.85 -22.89
C LEU A 463 -5.66 0.02 -23.54
N ILE A 464 -5.41 0.55 -24.74
CA ILE A 464 -6.43 1.22 -25.55
C ILE A 464 -7.51 0.22 -25.96
N PHE A 465 -7.15 -0.96 -26.47
CA PHE A 465 -8.12 -2.01 -26.80
C PHE A 465 -8.88 -2.52 -25.57
N PHE A 466 -8.23 -2.70 -24.43
CA PHE A 466 -8.86 -2.98 -23.13
C PHE A 466 -9.90 -1.93 -22.77
N GLY A 467 -9.56 -0.63 -22.90
CA GLY A 467 -10.47 0.47 -22.60
C GLY A 467 -11.67 0.53 -23.55
N LEU A 468 -11.47 0.25 -24.84
CA LEU A 468 -12.53 0.16 -25.85
C LEU A 468 -13.43 -1.05 -25.61
N SER A 469 -12.87 -2.22 -25.28
CA SER A 469 -13.62 -3.43 -24.93
C SER A 469 -14.41 -3.22 -23.64
N LEU A 470 -13.82 -2.66 -22.60
CA LEU A 470 -14.53 -2.32 -21.36
C LEU A 470 -15.70 -1.37 -21.64
N PHE A 471 -15.51 -0.39 -22.53
CA PHE A 471 -16.58 0.52 -22.95
C PHE A 471 -17.67 -0.16 -23.81
N SER A 472 -17.32 -1.16 -24.62
CA SER A 472 -18.29 -1.90 -25.43
C SER A 472 -19.11 -2.90 -24.59
N TYR A 473 -18.52 -3.54 -23.59
CA TYR A 473 -19.24 -4.40 -22.63
C TYR A 473 -20.02 -3.60 -21.57
N ALA A 474 -19.60 -2.36 -21.28
CA ALA A 474 -20.32 -1.49 -20.35
C ALA A 474 -21.76 -1.18 -20.81
N SER A 475 -22.70 -1.28 -19.87
CA SER A 475 -24.09 -0.81 -20.05
C SER A 475 -24.15 0.67 -20.50
N ASN A 476 -25.24 1.09 -21.16
CA ASN A 476 -25.41 2.49 -21.58
C ASN A 476 -25.27 3.50 -20.42
N THR A 477 -25.79 3.18 -19.23
CA THR A 477 -25.60 3.99 -18.02
C THR A 477 -24.13 4.08 -17.63
N SER A 478 -23.41 2.96 -17.63
CA SER A 478 -21.97 2.92 -17.37
C SER A 478 -21.16 3.67 -18.42
N ARG A 479 -21.52 3.62 -19.71
CA ARG A 479 -20.85 4.39 -20.78
C ARG A 479 -20.95 5.90 -20.53
N ILE A 480 -22.16 6.39 -20.25
CA ILE A 480 -22.40 7.81 -19.92
C ILE A 480 -21.62 8.20 -18.65
N GLU A 481 -21.61 7.34 -17.64
CA GLU A 481 -20.89 7.54 -16.39
C GLU A 481 -19.37 7.57 -16.59
N ILE A 482 -18.80 6.64 -17.37
CA ILE A 482 -17.38 6.60 -17.74
C ILE A 482 -17.00 7.85 -18.54
N MET A 483 -17.83 8.31 -19.47
CA MET A 483 -17.58 9.57 -20.19
C MET A 483 -17.59 10.77 -19.24
N ALA A 484 -18.64 10.92 -18.42
CA ALA A 484 -18.80 12.05 -17.50
C ALA A 484 -17.70 12.09 -16.42
N LYS A 485 -17.38 10.95 -15.80
CA LYS A 485 -16.38 10.85 -14.73
C LYS A 485 -14.94 10.76 -15.27
N GLY A 486 -14.76 10.19 -16.46
CA GLY A 486 -13.46 9.91 -17.09
C GLY A 486 -12.92 10.99 -18.02
N THR A 487 -13.71 11.95 -18.51
CA THR A 487 -13.22 12.99 -19.44
C THR A 487 -12.02 13.78 -18.89
N LEU A 488 -12.11 14.30 -17.64
CA LEU A 488 -11.00 15.04 -17.03
C LEU A 488 -9.77 14.14 -16.75
N PRO A 489 -9.92 12.94 -16.15
CA PRO A 489 -8.83 11.96 -16.06
C PRO A 489 -8.17 11.61 -17.41
N LEU A 490 -8.95 11.50 -18.49
CA LEU A 490 -8.45 11.19 -19.83
C LEU A 490 -7.58 12.33 -20.37
N VAL A 491 -8.02 13.58 -20.21
CA VAL A 491 -7.22 14.78 -20.56
C VAL A 491 -5.93 14.83 -19.76
N ASN A 492 -5.98 14.54 -18.45
CA ASN A 492 -4.78 14.48 -17.61
C ASN A 492 -3.80 13.40 -18.08
N MET A 493 -4.30 12.20 -18.40
CA MET A 493 -3.49 11.10 -18.94
C MET A 493 -2.83 11.51 -20.26
N ILE A 494 -3.57 12.07 -21.21
CA ILE A 494 -3.05 12.53 -22.51
C ILE A 494 -1.95 13.60 -22.31
N ASN A 495 -2.16 14.57 -21.42
CA ASN A 495 -1.16 15.59 -21.10
C ASN A 495 0.14 14.98 -20.51
N ASN A 496 0.02 14.01 -19.60
CA ASN A 496 1.17 13.32 -19.02
C ASN A 496 1.91 12.48 -20.09
N LEU A 497 1.20 11.79 -20.97
CA LEU A 497 1.78 11.05 -22.10
C LEU A 497 2.57 11.98 -23.05
N MET A 498 2.07 13.19 -23.33
CA MET A 498 2.79 14.20 -24.12
C MET A 498 4.04 14.73 -23.39
N THR A 499 3.93 15.00 -22.09
CA THR A 499 5.06 15.48 -21.27
C THR A 499 6.18 14.44 -21.20
N HIS A 500 5.83 13.16 -21.14
CA HIS A 500 6.78 12.05 -21.19
C HIS A 500 7.51 11.95 -22.54
N ASN A 501 6.88 12.32 -23.66
CA ASN A 501 7.54 12.39 -24.96
C ASN A 501 8.56 13.55 -25.02
N LEU A 502 8.18 14.75 -24.55
CA LEU A 502 9.04 15.94 -24.54
C LEU A 502 10.27 15.75 -23.63
N THR A 503 10.10 15.13 -22.47
CA THR A 503 11.22 14.80 -21.57
C THR A 503 12.15 13.75 -22.17
N SER A 504 11.65 12.80 -22.97
CA SER A 504 12.52 11.83 -23.67
C SER A 504 13.39 12.46 -24.77
N LEU A 505 12.90 13.55 -25.39
CA LEU A 505 13.63 14.31 -26.40
C LEU A 505 14.71 15.22 -25.75
N ASN A 506 14.35 15.90 -24.66
CA ASN A 506 15.23 16.87 -24.00
C ASN A 506 16.31 16.23 -23.09
N ALA A 507 16.18 14.94 -22.74
CA ALA A 507 17.16 14.21 -21.92
C ALA A 507 18.57 14.06 -22.54
N ARG A 508 18.82 14.61 -23.74
CA ARG A 508 20.16 14.67 -24.35
C ARG A 508 21.07 15.75 -23.75
N HIS A 509 20.54 16.75 -23.04
CA HIS A 509 21.33 17.88 -22.52
C HIS A 509 20.84 18.37 -21.14
N TYR A 510 21.33 17.78 -20.03
CA TYR A 510 21.25 18.43 -18.71
C TYR A 510 22.44 18.07 -17.80
N THR A 511 23.18 19.11 -17.40
CA THR A 511 24.06 19.11 -16.23
C THR A 511 23.26 19.43 -14.96
N VAL A 512 23.59 18.77 -13.85
CA VAL A 512 22.88 18.94 -12.56
C VAL A 512 23.41 20.17 -11.82
N ASN A 513 22.50 20.97 -11.24
CA ASN A 513 22.85 22.07 -10.35
C ASN A 513 22.09 21.90 -9.02
N SER A 514 22.82 21.80 -7.91
CA SER A 514 22.29 21.38 -6.61
C SER A 514 21.85 22.55 -5.74
N ARG A 515 20.59 22.54 -5.28
CA ARG A 515 20.15 23.33 -4.12
C ARG A 515 19.25 22.48 -3.24
N ALA A 516 19.63 22.36 -1.97
CA ALA A 516 18.85 21.68 -0.95
C ALA A 516 17.68 22.57 -0.47
N TRP A 517 16.55 21.95 -0.17
CA TRP A 517 15.44 22.56 0.54
C TRP A 517 15.14 21.77 1.81
N ILE A 518 15.06 22.47 2.94
CA ILE A 518 14.63 21.93 4.22
C ILE A 518 13.15 22.29 4.36
N LEU A 519 12.29 21.30 4.61
CA LEU A 519 10.89 21.52 4.96
C LEU A 519 10.48 20.58 6.10
N ASP A 520 10.11 21.18 7.23
CA ASP A 520 9.45 20.49 8.34
C ASP A 520 8.02 20.09 7.95
N SER A 521 7.59 18.92 8.42
CA SER A 521 6.20 18.44 8.31
C SER A 521 5.86 17.53 9.50
N PRO A 522 4.67 17.66 10.12
CA PRO A 522 4.38 17.01 11.40
C PRO A 522 4.22 15.48 11.28
N ARG A 523 4.68 14.79 12.33
CA ARG A 523 4.65 13.32 12.44
C ARG A 523 3.23 12.77 12.47
N TRP A 524 2.86 12.00 11.45
CA TRP A 524 1.90 10.91 11.61
C TRP A 524 2.67 9.61 11.80
N VAL A 525 2.39 8.89 12.88
CA VAL A 525 3.01 7.59 13.17
C VAL A 525 2.32 6.54 12.32
N TYR A 526 2.95 6.15 11.23
CA TYR A 526 2.60 4.94 10.49
C TYR A 526 3.26 3.75 11.18
N TYR A 527 2.46 2.75 11.55
CA TYR A 527 2.96 1.44 11.95
C TYR A 527 3.32 0.64 10.69
N TRP A 528 4.61 0.55 10.38
CA TRP A 528 5.21 -0.40 9.44
C TRP A 528 6.60 -0.78 9.96
#